data_AF-A0A849TES8-F1
#
_entry.id   AF-A0A849TES8-F1
#
_cell.length_a   1.000
_cell.length_b   1.000
_cell.length_c   1.000
_cell.angle_alpha   90.00
_cell.angle_beta   90.00
_cell.angle_gamma   90.00
#
_symmetry.space_group_name_H-M   'P 1'
#
loop_
_entity.id
_entity.type
_entity.pdbx_description
1 polymer ?
#
loop_
_entity_poly.entity_id
_entity_poly.type
_entity_poly.pdbx_seq_one_letter_code
_entity_poly.pdbx_strand_id
1 'polypeptide(L)'
;MRQAFTIGGFQIEPGQRQLVDLPVSKLSNHTPVTLPVHVLHGVRPGPTMFISAAVHGDELNGVEVIRRVLRTLQPANISGTLLCVPVVNAYGFIGRSRYLPDRRDLNRAFPGSASGSLAARLAHLFLNEVVLRCQFGVDLHTAAV
;
A
#
# COMPACT_ATOMS: atom_id res chain seq x y z
N MET A 1 -3.14 -27.20 -6.03
CA MET A 1 -2.30 -26.28 -5.22
C MET A 1 -2.63 -24.85 -5.62
N ARG A 2 -2.62 -23.90 -4.68
CA ARG A 2 -2.86 -22.47 -4.96
C ARG A 2 -1.67 -21.92 -5.75
N GLN A 3 -1.92 -21.09 -6.77
CA GLN A 3 -0.86 -20.45 -7.56
C GLN A 3 -0.22 -19.30 -6.76
N ALA A 4 1.06 -19.02 -7.05
CA ALA A 4 1.75 -17.87 -6.49
C ALA A 4 1.04 -16.54 -6.83
N PHE A 5 1.11 -15.58 -5.90
CA PHE A 5 0.62 -14.22 -6.14
C PHE A 5 1.74 -13.36 -6.70
N THR A 6 1.55 -12.82 -7.91
CA THR A 6 2.55 -11.95 -8.54
C THR A 6 2.27 -10.48 -8.22
N ILE A 7 3.23 -9.65 -7.82
CA ILE A 7 3.07 -8.18 -7.68
C ILE A 7 4.42 -7.49 -7.80
N GLY A 8 4.51 -6.39 -8.56
CA GLY A 8 5.78 -5.68 -8.77
C GLY A 8 6.90 -6.54 -9.37
N GLY A 9 6.57 -7.58 -10.13
CA GLY A 9 7.53 -8.56 -10.67
C GLY A 9 7.96 -9.66 -9.69
N PHE A 10 7.53 -9.61 -8.43
CA PHE A 10 7.79 -10.66 -7.43
C PHE A 10 6.69 -11.72 -7.47
N GLN A 11 7.07 -12.98 -7.27
CA GLN A 11 6.13 -14.09 -7.04
C GLN A 11 6.17 -14.50 -5.57
N ILE A 12 5.01 -14.50 -4.92
CA ILE A 12 4.85 -14.86 -3.51
C ILE A 12 4.12 -16.19 -3.43
N GLU A 13 4.81 -17.23 -2.96
CA GLU A 13 4.28 -18.60 -2.89
C GLU A 13 3.23 -18.74 -1.77
N PRO A 14 2.29 -19.71 -1.88
CA PRO A 14 1.31 -19.97 -0.82
C PRO A 14 1.99 -20.24 0.53
N GLY A 15 1.51 -19.57 1.58
CA GLY A 15 2.09 -19.64 2.91
C GLY A 15 3.24 -18.64 3.16
N GLN A 16 3.59 -17.80 2.18
CA GLN A 16 4.63 -16.80 2.35
C GLN A 16 4.10 -15.42 2.72
N ARG A 17 4.98 -14.66 3.38
CA ARG A 17 4.84 -13.23 3.61
C ARG A 17 6.06 -12.54 3.04
N GLN A 18 5.85 -11.47 2.27
CA GLN A 18 6.94 -10.68 1.70
C GLN A 18 6.60 -9.19 1.75
N LEU A 19 7.62 -8.35 1.96
CA LEU A 19 7.54 -6.92 1.72
C LEU A 19 7.99 -6.66 0.28
N VAL A 20 7.14 -5.99 -0.50
CA VAL A 20 7.41 -5.64 -1.90
C VAL A 20 7.44 -4.12 -2.01
N ASP A 21 8.56 -3.58 -2.48
CA ASP A 21 8.72 -2.16 -2.77
C ASP A 21 8.32 -1.87 -4.21
N LEU A 22 7.15 -1.27 -4.41
CA LEU A 22 6.67 -0.90 -5.74
C LEU A 22 7.26 0.45 -6.16
N PRO A 23 7.95 0.55 -7.31
CA PRO A 23 8.56 1.81 -7.74
C PRO A 23 7.50 2.82 -8.20
N VAL A 24 7.49 3.99 -7.57
CA VAL A 24 6.62 5.12 -7.95
C VAL A 24 7.34 6.05 -8.92
N SER A 25 8.51 6.55 -8.51
CA SER A 25 9.31 7.56 -9.23
C SER A 25 10.74 7.63 -8.69
N LYS A 26 11.54 8.56 -9.21
CA LYS A 26 12.72 9.13 -8.57
C LYS A 26 12.49 10.63 -8.29
N LEU A 27 13.07 11.14 -7.21
CA LEU A 27 13.13 12.59 -6.94
C LEU A 27 14.20 13.26 -7.82
N SER A 28 14.28 14.59 -7.78
CA SER A 28 15.25 15.39 -8.56
C SER A 28 16.71 15.05 -8.25
N ASN A 29 17.00 14.56 -7.06
CA ASN A 29 18.31 14.06 -6.64
C ASN A 29 18.50 12.55 -6.87
N HIS A 30 17.66 11.94 -7.70
CA HIS A 30 17.63 10.51 -8.02
C HIS A 30 17.28 9.56 -6.85
N THR A 31 16.88 10.06 -5.69
CA THR A 31 16.38 9.21 -4.60
C THR A 31 15.14 8.43 -5.08
N PRO A 32 15.13 7.08 -4.97
CA PRO A 32 13.99 6.28 -5.37
C PRO A 32 12.80 6.52 -4.45
N VAL A 33 11.63 6.56 -5.06
CA VAL A 33 10.34 6.63 -4.37
C VAL A 33 9.66 5.29 -4.54
N THR A 34 9.41 4.59 -3.44
CA THR A 34 8.71 3.31 -3.44
C THR A 34 7.44 3.36 -2.60
N LEU A 35 6.51 2.47 -2.91
CA LEU A 35 5.33 2.16 -2.11
C LEU A 35 5.53 0.76 -1.51
N PRO A 36 5.85 0.64 -0.21
CA PRO A 36 6.04 -0.66 0.43
C PRO A 36 4.69 -1.34 0.66
N VAL A 37 4.55 -2.58 0.17
CA VAL A 37 3.35 -3.42 0.31
C VAL A 37 3.74 -4.73 1.00
N HIS A 38 3.17 -4.99 2.18
CA HIS A 38 3.28 -6.31 2.79
C HIS A 38 2.24 -7.25 2.18
N VAL A 39 2.71 -8.28 1.51
CA VAL A 39 1.88 -9.33 0.91
C VAL A 39 1.86 -10.52 1.86
N LEU A 40 0.68 -10.87 2.38
CA LEU A 40 0.46 -12.12 3.10
C LEU A 40 -0.36 -13.03 2.19
N HIS A 41 0.25 -14.12 1.71
CA HIS A 41 -0.39 -15.03 0.77
C HIS A 41 -0.76 -16.35 1.46
N GLY A 42 -2.05 -16.53 1.74
CA GLY A 42 -2.54 -17.69 2.47
C GLY A 42 -2.40 -19.00 1.69
N VAL A 43 -2.29 -20.12 2.42
CA VAL A 43 -2.13 -21.46 1.81
C VAL A 43 -3.41 -21.88 1.08
N ARG A 44 -4.57 -21.51 1.63
CA ARG A 44 -5.89 -21.88 1.09
C ARG A 44 -6.43 -20.81 0.13
N PRO A 45 -7.18 -21.18 -0.92
CA PRO A 45 -7.93 -20.26 -1.77
C PRO A 45 -8.84 -19.31 -0.96
N GLY A 46 -9.07 -18.11 -1.47
CA GLY A 46 -9.87 -17.07 -0.81
C GLY A 46 -9.67 -15.71 -1.50
N PRO A 47 -10.40 -14.67 -1.08
CA PRO A 47 -10.35 -13.35 -1.71
C PRO A 47 -8.99 -12.67 -1.53
N THR A 48 -8.69 -11.74 -2.43
CA THR A 48 -7.64 -10.74 -2.26
C THR A 48 -8.24 -9.49 -1.65
N MET A 49 -7.65 -9.02 -0.55
CA MET A 49 -8.07 -7.82 0.16
C MET A 49 -6.89 -6.88 0.36
N PHE A 50 -7.15 -5.57 0.46
CA PHE A 50 -6.17 -4.63 0.97
C PHE A 50 -6.61 -3.95 2.26
N ILE A 51 -5.63 -3.58 3.07
CA ILE A 51 -5.78 -2.63 4.17
C ILE A 51 -4.71 -1.55 4.03
N SER A 52 -5.12 -0.29 4.01
CA SER A 52 -4.24 0.87 3.85
C SER A 52 -4.45 1.92 4.94
N ALA A 53 -3.42 2.71 5.18
CA ALA A 53 -3.48 3.87 6.05
C ALA A 53 -2.48 4.95 5.61
N ALA A 54 -2.57 6.10 6.26
CA ALA A 54 -1.74 7.26 6.01
C ALA A 54 -1.70 7.66 4.52
N VAL A 55 -2.89 7.70 3.88
CA VAL A 55 -3.09 8.44 2.62
C VAL A 55 -2.81 9.93 2.86
N HIS A 56 -3.22 10.44 4.02
CA HIS A 56 -2.69 11.66 4.62
C HIS A 56 -1.65 11.27 5.69
N GLY A 57 -0.49 11.93 5.67
CA GLY A 57 0.64 11.50 6.48
C GLY A 57 0.54 11.78 7.98
N ASP A 58 -0.39 12.63 8.38
CA ASP A 58 -0.69 13.01 9.76
C ASP A 58 -1.69 12.05 10.46
N GLU A 59 -2.18 11.03 9.76
CA GLU A 59 -3.19 10.08 10.27
C GLU A 59 -2.56 8.77 10.77
N LEU A 60 -1.92 8.84 11.95
CA LEU A 60 -1.03 7.80 12.49
C LEU A 60 -1.75 6.52 12.98
N ASN A 61 -3.01 6.61 13.40
CA ASN A 61 -3.71 5.51 14.07
C ASN A 61 -3.85 4.27 13.16
N GLY A 62 -4.18 4.48 11.88
CA GLY A 62 -4.29 3.39 10.91
C GLY A 62 -2.97 2.64 10.70
N VAL A 63 -1.84 3.36 10.77
CA VAL A 63 -0.50 2.77 10.65
C VAL A 63 -0.25 1.75 11.76
N GLU A 64 -0.56 2.10 13.00
CA GLU A 64 -0.39 1.19 14.15
C GLU A 64 -1.38 0.01 14.10
N VAL A 65 -2.63 0.24 13.65
CA VAL A 65 -3.61 -0.84 13.45
C VAL A 65 -3.05 -1.86 12.45
N ILE A 66 -2.55 -1.41 11.29
CA ILE A 66 -1.98 -2.31 10.28
C ILE A 66 -0.72 -3.01 10.81
N ARG A 67 0.13 -2.30 11.57
CA ARG A 67 1.31 -2.91 12.22
C ARG A 67 0.91 -4.05 13.18
N ARG A 68 -0.18 -3.90 13.94
CA ARG A 68 -0.71 -4.97 14.81
C ARG A 68 -1.29 -6.12 13.99
N VAL A 69 -2.06 -5.84 12.94
CA VAL A 69 -2.55 -6.87 12.00
C VAL A 69 -1.39 -7.70 11.46
N LEU A 70 -0.31 -7.05 11.02
CA LEU A 70 0.90 -7.68 10.51
C LEU A 70 1.67 -8.49 11.56
N ARG A 71 1.53 -8.20 12.85
CA ARG A 71 2.14 -9.00 13.93
C ARG A 71 1.30 -10.22 14.29
N THR A 72 -0.03 -10.10 14.19
CA THR A 72 -0.96 -11.15 14.61
C THR A 72 -1.25 -12.15 13.50
N LEU A 73 -1.38 -11.68 12.26
CA LEU A 73 -1.68 -12.55 11.12
C LEU A 73 -0.42 -13.18 10.54
N GLN A 74 -0.50 -14.48 10.30
CA GLN A 74 0.48 -15.26 9.56
C GLN A 74 -0.20 -15.83 8.31
N PRO A 75 0.54 -16.04 7.20
CA PRO A 75 -0.03 -16.63 5.98
C PRO A 75 -0.74 -17.98 6.21
N ALA A 76 -0.24 -18.81 7.13
CA ALA A 76 -0.88 -20.08 7.50
C ALA A 76 -2.30 -19.92 8.08
N ASN A 77 -2.59 -18.75 8.68
CA ASN A 77 -3.82 -18.47 9.42
C ASN A 77 -4.88 -17.75 8.58
N ILE A 78 -4.60 -17.43 7.31
CA ILE A 78 -5.54 -16.75 6.42
C ILE A 78 -5.86 -17.59 5.18
N SER A 79 -7.05 -17.39 4.62
CA SER A 79 -7.48 -17.95 3.34
C SER A 79 -7.66 -16.79 2.37
N GLY A 80 -6.84 -16.70 1.32
CA GLY A 80 -6.80 -15.51 0.47
C GLY A 80 -5.43 -14.86 0.39
N THR A 81 -5.41 -13.61 -0.09
CA THR A 81 -4.22 -12.75 -0.09
C THR A 81 -4.58 -11.45 0.62
N LEU A 82 -3.74 -11.00 1.54
CA LEU A 82 -3.90 -9.69 2.19
C LEU A 82 -2.73 -8.79 1.80
N LEU A 83 -3.04 -7.63 1.21
CA LEU A 83 -2.10 -6.57 0.89
C LEU A 83 -2.21 -5.50 1.99
N CYS A 84 -1.19 -5.39 2.84
CA CYS A 84 -1.14 -4.36 3.86
C CYS A 84 -0.22 -3.23 3.42
N VAL A 85 -0.74 -2.00 3.38
CA VAL A 85 0.01 -0.79 3.02
C VAL A 85 -0.09 0.20 4.19
N PRO A 86 0.77 0.06 5.22
CA PRO A 86 0.67 0.88 6.43
C PRO A 86 0.80 2.37 6.16
N VAL A 87 1.62 2.75 5.18
CA VAL A 87 1.87 4.15 4.83
C VAL A 87 1.82 4.31 3.32
N VAL A 88 0.72 4.87 2.81
CA VAL A 88 0.58 5.17 1.37
C VAL A 88 1.38 6.43 1.02
N ASN A 89 1.21 7.52 1.77
CA ASN A 89 1.94 8.78 1.59
C ASN A 89 3.15 8.86 2.53
N ALA A 90 4.23 8.16 2.18
CA ALA A 90 5.46 8.12 2.98
C ALA A 90 6.06 9.51 3.24
N TYR A 91 5.95 10.44 2.29
CA TYR A 91 6.47 11.81 2.46
C TYR A 91 5.65 12.62 3.44
N GLY A 92 4.33 12.60 3.29
CA GLY A 92 3.44 13.22 4.25
C GLY A 92 3.70 12.64 5.63
N PHE A 93 3.90 11.32 5.73
CA PHE A 93 4.13 10.66 7.01
C PHE A 93 5.43 11.11 7.70
N ILE A 94 6.54 11.15 6.97
CA ILE A 94 7.82 11.67 7.48
C ILE A 94 7.70 13.15 7.85
N GLY A 95 6.99 13.93 7.02
CA GLY A 95 6.77 15.36 7.21
C GLY A 95 5.64 15.72 8.17
N ARG A 96 4.94 14.74 8.77
CA ARG A 96 3.72 14.93 9.58
C ARG A 96 2.71 15.87 8.91
N SER A 97 2.47 15.65 7.63
CA SER A 97 1.68 16.50 6.76
C SER A 97 0.63 15.69 6.03
N ARG A 98 -0.55 16.27 5.90
CA ARG A 98 -1.61 15.79 5.02
C ARG A 98 -1.15 15.62 3.56
N TYR A 99 -0.26 16.49 3.10
CA TYR A 99 0.08 16.66 1.69
C TYR A 99 1.36 15.93 1.28
N LEU A 100 1.50 15.65 -0.02
CA LEU A 100 2.79 15.29 -0.63
C LEU A 100 3.72 16.52 -0.74
N PRO A 101 5.01 16.32 -1.06
CA PRO A 101 5.97 17.42 -1.23
C PRO A 101 5.57 18.46 -2.28
N ASP A 102 4.75 18.06 -3.27
CA ASP A 102 4.17 18.95 -4.29
C ASP A 102 2.92 19.71 -3.78
N ARG A 103 2.65 19.68 -2.46
CA ARG A 103 1.51 20.27 -1.75
C ARG A 103 0.14 19.75 -2.21
N ARG A 104 0.11 18.59 -2.88
CA ARG A 104 -1.13 17.99 -3.34
C ARG A 104 -1.66 16.99 -2.32
N ASP A 105 -2.99 16.97 -2.20
CA ASP A 105 -3.72 15.98 -1.43
C ASP A 105 -3.85 14.70 -2.27
N LEU A 106 -3.32 13.58 -1.76
CA LEU A 106 -3.32 12.31 -2.47
C LEU A 106 -4.74 11.81 -2.76
N ASN A 107 -5.67 12.03 -1.84
CA ASN A 107 -7.05 11.58 -1.97
C ASN A 107 -7.84 12.38 -3.02
N ARG A 108 -7.26 13.48 -3.52
CA ARG A 108 -7.77 14.26 -4.66
C ARG A 108 -7.04 13.96 -5.96
N ALA A 109 -6.04 13.09 -5.93
CA ALA A 109 -5.23 12.75 -7.08
C ALA A 109 -5.69 11.48 -7.81
N PHE A 110 -6.61 10.68 -7.24
CA PHE A 110 -7.17 9.50 -7.91
C PHE A 110 -8.05 9.89 -9.11
N PRO A 111 -8.03 9.12 -10.22
CA PRO A 111 -7.33 7.83 -10.43
C PRO A 111 -5.83 7.95 -10.73
N GLY A 112 -5.29 9.17 -10.78
CA GLY A 112 -3.88 9.44 -11.02
C GLY A 112 -3.46 9.34 -12.48
N SER A 113 -2.17 9.52 -12.73
CA SER A 113 -1.54 9.38 -14.04
C SER A 113 -0.09 8.93 -13.89
N ALA A 114 0.35 7.98 -14.74
CA ALA A 114 1.73 7.49 -14.78
C ALA A 114 2.77 8.57 -15.14
N SER A 115 2.36 9.61 -15.87
CA SER A 115 3.21 10.74 -16.29
C SER A 115 2.90 12.06 -15.56
N GLY A 116 2.02 12.01 -14.54
CA GLY A 116 1.59 13.19 -13.79
C GLY A 116 2.56 13.62 -12.68
N SER A 117 2.05 14.45 -11.77
CA SER A 117 2.80 14.84 -10.56
C SER A 117 3.09 13.63 -9.67
N LEU A 118 3.93 13.81 -8.64
CA LEU A 118 4.25 12.74 -7.69
C LEU A 118 2.98 12.15 -7.06
N ALA A 119 2.04 13.00 -6.64
CA ALA A 119 0.74 12.58 -6.12
C ALA A 119 -0.06 11.76 -7.15
N ALA A 120 -0.12 12.22 -8.41
CA ALA A 120 -0.83 11.51 -9.47
C ALA A 120 -0.20 10.15 -9.79
N ARG A 121 1.13 10.05 -9.77
CA ARG A 121 1.86 8.79 -10.01
C ARG A 121 1.67 7.79 -8.88
N LEU A 122 1.71 8.27 -7.63
CA LEU A 122 1.44 7.44 -6.47
C LEU A 122 -0.01 6.95 -6.46
N ALA A 123 -0.99 7.82 -6.74
CA ALA A 123 -2.39 7.44 -6.85
C ALA A 123 -2.60 6.39 -7.96
N HIS A 124 -1.98 6.60 -9.12
CA HIS A 124 -2.04 5.66 -10.24
C HIS A 124 -1.45 4.29 -9.88
N LEU A 125 -0.27 4.26 -9.25
CA LEU A 125 0.36 3.02 -8.83
C LEU A 125 -0.48 2.28 -7.78
N PHE A 126 -0.93 2.98 -6.73
CA PHE A 126 -1.74 2.39 -5.67
C PHE A 126 -3.06 1.83 -6.21
N LEU A 127 -3.73 2.55 -7.11
CA LEU A 127 -4.95 2.10 -7.76
C LEU A 127 -4.72 0.81 -8.55
N ASN A 128 -3.71 0.77 -9.43
CA ASN A 128 -3.51 -0.36 -10.34
C ASN A 128 -2.88 -1.58 -9.67
N GLU A 129 -1.89 -1.38 -8.78
CA GLU A 129 -1.14 -2.48 -8.16
C GLU A 129 -1.76 -2.98 -6.87
N VAL A 130 -2.64 -2.21 -6.22
CA VAL A 130 -3.25 -2.61 -4.94
C VAL A 130 -4.77 -2.68 -5.07
N VAL A 131 -5.43 -1.55 -5.35
CA VAL A 131 -6.90 -1.46 -5.26
C VAL A 131 -7.60 -2.36 -6.29
N LEU A 132 -7.26 -2.23 -7.57
CA LEU A 132 -7.88 -3.00 -8.66
C LEU A 132 -7.56 -4.50 -8.63
N ARG A 133 -6.64 -4.91 -7.75
CA ARG A 133 -6.25 -6.31 -7.56
C ARG A 133 -7.02 -7.01 -6.44
N CYS A 134 -7.81 -6.24 -5.69
CA CYS A 134 -8.54 -6.72 -4.52
C CYS A 134 -10.06 -6.74 -4.79
N GLN A 135 -10.75 -7.69 -4.18
CA GLN A 135 -12.22 -7.70 -4.15
C GLN A 135 -12.78 -6.78 -3.05
N PHE A 136 -12.00 -6.56 -1.98
CA PHE A 136 -12.39 -5.70 -0.86
C PHE A 136 -11.21 -4.83 -0.42
N GLY A 137 -11.55 -3.65 0.09
CA GLY A 137 -10.57 -2.67 0.57
C GLY A 137 -11.02 -2.01 1.86
N VAL A 138 -10.08 -1.83 2.78
CA VAL A 138 -10.28 -1.02 4.00
C VAL A 138 -9.21 0.05 4.02
N ASP A 139 -9.61 1.31 3.93
CA ASP A 139 -8.70 2.46 4.03
C ASP A 139 -8.98 3.21 5.33
N LEU A 140 -7.99 3.27 6.20
CA LEU A 140 -8.12 3.79 7.56
C LEU A 140 -7.76 5.27 7.60
N HIS A 141 -8.76 6.11 7.89
CA HIS A 141 -8.61 7.56 8.05
C HIS A 141 -8.93 8.03 9.47
N THR A 142 -8.36 9.16 9.87
CA THR A 142 -8.72 9.89 11.10
C THR A 142 -8.92 11.37 10.81
N ALA A 143 -9.55 12.12 11.72
CA ALA A 143 -9.49 13.57 11.64
C ALA A 143 -8.01 13.99 11.77
N ALA A 144 -7.55 14.87 10.87
CA ALA A 144 -6.23 15.48 10.97
C ALA A 144 -6.10 16.23 12.30
N VAL A 145 -4.92 16.19 12.91
CA VAL A 145 -4.58 16.94 14.14
C VAL A 145 -3.81 18.19 13.77
#